data_AF-A0A7S1NUC5-F1
#
_entry.id   AF-A0A7S1NUC5-F1
#
_cell.length_a   1.000
_cell.length_b   1.000
_cell.length_c   1.000
_cell.angle_alpha   90.00
_cell.angle_beta   90.00
_cell.angle_gamma   90.00
#
_symmetry.space_group_name_H-M   'P 1'
#
loop_
_entity.id
_entity.type
_entity.pdbx_description
1 polymer ?
#
loop_
_entity_poly.entity_id
_entity_poly.type
_entity_poly.pdbx_seq_one_letter_code
_entity_poly.pdbx_strand_id
1 'polypeptide(L)'
;SELLAFILDNGWFWSEDALAKRAAESAPVHFSFLGSMPATGFLPPRLRGRCHEVYCPLPLPKSMEAIYQSLLYAHVLGSEVPDAVMQVLVSIPSWTASVLTTARNELQVPSLSQATMSCIGRVIQGLLMLPLAELDPETLLAAWRHECTRTFGDRLPQSQHQAWLESVLDAHLREAAGGKQSVTEPTYFCPPLAAASPGAYRALPTLQEAEVQLRP
;
A
#
# COMPACT_ATOMS: atom_id res chain seq x y z
N SER A 1 -10.36 3.21 -26.70
CA SER A 1 -11.16 4.38 -26.30
C SER A 1 -12.31 4.64 -27.28
N GLU A 2 -12.08 4.64 -28.60
CA GLU A 2 -13.14 4.86 -29.61
C GLU A 2 -14.30 3.86 -29.54
N LEU A 3 -14.01 2.58 -29.24
CA LEU A 3 -15.06 1.58 -29.03
C LEU A 3 -16.03 1.97 -27.90
N LEU A 4 -15.52 2.52 -26.80
CA LEU A 4 -16.36 2.98 -25.68
C LEU A 4 -17.23 4.17 -26.10
N ALA A 5 -16.66 5.11 -26.87
CA ALA A 5 -17.40 6.25 -27.40
C ALA A 5 -18.52 5.78 -28.34
N PHE A 6 -18.22 4.78 -29.17
CA PHE A 6 -19.14 4.16 -30.09
C PHE A 6 -20.28 3.44 -29.35
N ILE A 7 -19.96 2.68 -28.30
CA ILE A 7 -20.95 1.98 -27.47
C ILE A 7 -21.86 2.99 -26.76
N LEU A 8 -21.31 4.08 -26.21
CA LEU A 8 -22.09 5.15 -25.57
C LEU A 8 -23.03 5.86 -26.55
N ASP A 9 -22.62 6.00 -27.81
CA ASP A 9 -23.44 6.62 -28.85
C ASP A 9 -24.56 5.73 -29.35
N ASN A 10 -24.25 4.45 -29.55
CA ASN A 10 -25.07 3.57 -30.36
C ASN A 10 -25.78 2.49 -29.54
N GLY A 11 -25.31 2.20 -28.32
CA GLY A 11 -25.82 1.10 -27.50
C GLY A 11 -25.45 -0.29 -28.05
N TRP A 12 -24.52 -0.38 -29.00
CA TRP A 12 -24.08 -1.62 -29.61
C TRP A 12 -22.64 -1.51 -30.12
N PHE A 13 -22.01 -2.64 -30.41
CA PHE A 13 -20.72 -2.72 -31.09
C PHE A 13 -20.66 -3.92 -32.05
N TRP A 14 -19.69 -3.91 -32.94
CA TRP A 14 -19.42 -5.05 -33.82
C TRP A 14 -18.45 -6.02 -33.13
N SER A 15 -18.85 -7.27 -32.95
CA SER A 15 -17.98 -8.31 -32.41
C SER A 15 -17.27 -9.02 -33.57
N GLU A 16 -15.94 -8.98 -33.57
CA GLU A 16 -15.12 -9.68 -34.56
C GLU A 16 -15.30 -11.20 -34.46
N ASP A 17 -15.36 -11.74 -33.24
CA ASP A 17 -15.52 -13.18 -32.99
C ASP A 17 -16.85 -13.73 -33.49
N ALA A 18 -17.93 -12.98 -33.30
CA ALA A 18 -19.27 -13.39 -33.73
C ALA A 18 -19.62 -12.94 -35.16
N LEU A 19 -18.77 -12.11 -35.78
CA LEU A 19 -19.03 -11.41 -37.04
C LEU A 19 -20.45 -10.81 -37.10
N ALA A 20 -20.91 -10.29 -35.95
CA ALA A 20 -22.28 -9.87 -35.75
C ALA A 20 -22.36 -8.62 -34.89
N LYS A 21 -23.41 -7.84 -35.13
CA LYS A 21 -23.81 -6.74 -34.28
C LYS A 21 -24.21 -7.29 -32.91
N ARG A 22 -23.47 -6.91 -31.88
CA ARG A 22 -23.87 -7.15 -30.50
C ARG A 22 -24.41 -5.85 -29.94
N ALA A 23 -25.70 -5.85 -29.64
CA ALA A 23 -26.23 -4.84 -28.75
C ALA A 23 -25.51 -4.98 -27.40
N ALA A 24 -25.29 -3.86 -26.72
CA ALA A 24 -24.90 -3.90 -25.30
C ALA A 24 -25.97 -4.62 -24.45
N GLU A 25 -27.15 -4.88 -25.04
CA GLU A 25 -28.37 -5.48 -24.49
C GLU A 25 -28.27 -6.94 -24.00
N SER A 26 -27.14 -7.66 -24.12
CA SER A 26 -26.96 -8.91 -23.37
C SER A 26 -26.62 -8.70 -21.87
N ALA A 27 -26.53 -7.45 -21.40
CA ALA A 27 -26.52 -7.08 -19.97
C ALA A 27 -27.01 -5.61 -19.79
N PRO A 28 -27.52 -5.23 -18.61
CA PRO A 28 -28.81 -4.57 -18.40
C PRO A 28 -28.98 -3.17 -19.02
N VAL A 29 -30.26 -2.78 -19.19
CA VAL A 29 -30.85 -1.55 -19.78
C VAL A 29 -30.22 -0.22 -19.32
N HIS A 30 -29.36 -0.23 -18.30
CA HIS A 30 -28.59 0.92 -17.85
C HIS A 30 -27.16 0.49 -17.48
N PHE A 31 -26.17 0.88 -18.29
CA PHE A 31 -24.76 0.75 -17.94
C PHE A 31 -24.18 2.13 -17.64
N SER A 32 -23.34 2.21 -16.62
CA SER A 32 -22.54 3.39 -16.28
C SER A 32 -21.08 2.97 -16.16
N PHE A 33 -20.17 3.84 -16.56
CA PHE A 33 -18.74 3.57 -16.50
C PHE A 33 -18.07 4.56 -15.55
N LEU A 34 -17.16 4.04 -14.73
CA LEU A 34 -16.23 4.83 -13.95
C LEU A 34 -14.82 4.50 -14.43
N GLY A 35 -14.01 5.52 -14.67
CA GLY A 35 -12.62 5.37 -15.09
C GLY A 35 -11.71 6.34 -14.34
N SER A 36 -10.46 5.93 -14.15
CA SER A 36 -9.41 6.79 -13.61
C SER A 36 -8.27 6.90 -14.60
N MET A 37 -7.69 8.08 -14.73
CA MET A 37 -6.48 8.32 -15.53
C MET A 37 -5.49 9.17 -14.73
N PRO A 38 -4.17 9.04 -14.99
CA PRO A 38 -3.20 9.98 -14.43
C PRO A 38 -3.48 11.41 -14.91
N ALA A 39 -2.97 12.41 -14.21
CA ALA A 39 -3.19 13.83 -14.56
C ALA A 39 -2.72 14.20 -15.99
N THR A 40 -1.78 13.45 -16.56
CA THR A 40 -1.29 13.59 -17.93
C THR A 40 -2.08 12.77 -18.95
N GLY A 41 -3.14 12.08 -18.52
CA GLY A 41 -3.97 11.26 -19.36
C GLY A 41 -4.73 12.08 -20.41
N PHE A 42 -4.86 11.52 -21.60
CA PHE A 42 -5.65 12.12 -22.68
C PHE A 42 -6.98 11.39 -22.82
N LEU A 43 -8.07 12.12 -22.63
CA LEU A 43 -9.41 11.67 -22.98
C LEU A 43 -9.81 12.22 -24.36
N PRO A 44 -10.16 11.37 -25.34
CA PRO A 44 -10.62 11.83 -26.65
C PRO A 44 -11.81 12.80 -26.53
N PRO A 45 -11.88 13.86 -27.36
CA PRO A 45 -12.94 14.87 -27.29
C PRO A 45 -14.36 14.28 -27.34
N ARG A 46 -14.55 13.21 -28.11
CA ARG A 46 -15.82 12.49 -28.24
C ARG A 46 -16.28 11.83 -26.93
N LEU A 47 -15.34 11.33 -26.12
CA LEU A 47 -15.64 10.80 -24.79
C LEU A 47 -15.77 11.91 -23.75
N ARG A 48 -14.97 12.98 -23.85
CA ARG A 48 -15.04 14.12 -22.93
C ARG A 48 -16.43 14.75 -22.88
N GLY A 49 -17.13 14.82 -24.02
CA GLY A 49 -18.51 15.31 -24.06
C GLY A 49 -19.55 14.44 -23.34
N ARG A 50 -19.18 13.22 -22.91
CA ARG A 50 -20.09 12.24 -22.27
C ARG A 50 -19.69 11.85 -20.85
N CYS A 51 -18.51 12.28 -20.43
CA CYS A 51 -17.97 11.96 -19.12
C CYS A 51 -17.94 13.22 -18.26
N HIS A 52 -18.28 13.09 -16.99
CA HIS A 52 -17.95 14.10 -16.00
C HIS A 52 -16.52 13.87 -15.52
N GLU A 53 -15.62 14.77 -15.86
CA GLU A 53 -14.25 14.76 -15.37
C GLU A 53 -14.21 15.38 -13.97
N VAL A 54 -13.87 14.57 -12.96
CA VAL A 54 -13.67 15.05 -11.58
C VAL A 54 -12.19 14.99 -11.28
N TYR A 55 -11.60 16.14 -10.97
CA TYR A 55 -10.21 16.21 -10.54
C TYR A 55 -10.09 15.75 -9.09
N CYS A 56 -9.37 14.65 -8.86
CA CYS A 56 -9.09 14.12 -7.53
C CYS A 56 -7.60 14.36 -7.20
N PRO A 57 -7.24 15.51 -6.59
CA PRO A 57 -5.86 15.75 -6.17
C PRO A 57 -5.44 14.74 -5.09
N LEU A 58 -4.13 14.65 -4.86
CA LEU A 58 -3.64 13.93 -3.70
C LEU A 58 -4.23 14.55 -2.42
N PRO A 59 -4.76 13.74 -1.49
CA PRO A 59 -5.29 14.24 -0.24
C PRO A 59 -4.18 14.88 0.60
N LEU A 60 -4.59 15.78 1.49
CA LEU A 60 -3.68 16.42 2.43
C LEU A 60 -3.03 15.37 3.33
N PRO A 61 -1.77 15.57 3.77
CA PRO A 61 -1.07 14.64 4.67
C PRO A 61 -1.89 14.22 5.89
N LYS A 62 -2.52 15.19 6.57
CA LYS A 62 -3.41 14.94 7.71
C LYS A 62 -4.61 14.06 7.36
N SER A 63 -5.19 14.23 6.17
CA SER A 63 -6.29 13.38 5.71
C SER A 63 -5.82 11.96 5.42
N MET A 64 -4.61 11.79 4.89
CA MET A 64 -4.01 10.47 4.68
C MET A 64 -3.77 9.74 6.01
N GLU A 65 -3.21 10.44 6.99
CA GLU A 65 -3.02 9.90 8.34
C GLU A 65 -4.35 9.44 8.93
N ALA A 66 -5.39 10.28 8.88
CA ALA A 66 -6.71 9.94 9.40
C ALA A 66 -7.33 8.72 8.69
N ILE A 67 -7.21 8.61 7.36
CA ILE A 67 -7.71 7.47 6.59
C ILE A 67 -7.04 6.18 7.07
N TYR A 68 -5.70 6.14 7.11
CA TYR A 68 -4.99 4.93 7.49
C TYR A 68 -5.11 4.60 8.98
N GLN A 69 -5.20 5.62 9.86
CA GLN A 69 -5.51 5.42 11.27
C GLN A 69 -6.89 4.77 11.45
N SER A 70 -7.91 5.26 10.73
CA SER A 70 -9.26 4.67 10.79
C SER A 70 -9.30 3.23 10.28
N LEU A 71 -8.51 2.92 9.25
CA LEU A 71 -8.39 1.57 8.69
C LEU A 71 -7.74 0.61 9.69
N LEU A 72 -6.63 1.02 10.31
CA LEU A 72 -5.95 0.24 11.34
C LEU A 72 -6.85 0.02 12.56
N TYR A 73 -7.53 1.07 13.02
CA TYR A 73 -8.47 1.00 14.13
C TYR A 73 -9.64 0.05 13.84
N ALA A 74 -10.22 0.11 12.64
CA ALA A 74 -11.30 -0.77 12.23
C ALA A 74 -10.85 -2.24 12.16
N HIS A 75 -9.60 -2.51 11.80
CA HIS A 75 -9.07 -3.88 11.72
C HIS A 75 -8.91 -4.54 13.09
N VAL A 76 -8.57 -3.76 14.11
CA VAL A 76 -8.41 -4.24 15.49
C VAL A 76 -9.70 -4.13 16.30
N LEU A 77 -10.76 -3.54 15.74
CA LEU A 77 -12.05 -3.37 16.40
C LEU A 77 -12.66 -4.75 16.69
N GLY A 78 -12.77 -5.10 17.98
CA GLY A 78 -13.29 -6.38 18.43
C GLY A 78 -12.22 -7.43 18.79
N SER A 79 -10.94 -7.13 18.56
CA SER A 79 -9.82 -7.92 19.06
C SER A 79 -9.31 -7.33 20.38
N GLU A 80 -8.89 -8.18 21.32
CA GLU A 80 -8.24 -7.74 22.55
C GLU A 80 -6.78 -7.37 22.26
N VAL A 81 -6.58 -6.16 21.72
CA VAL A 81 -5.24 -5.62 21.46
C VAL A 81 -4.76 -4.83 22.67
N PRO A 82 -3.53 -5.07 23.18
CA PRO A 82 -2.99 -4.31 24.30
C PRO A 82 -2.92 -2.79 24.00
N ASP A 83 -3.22 -1.95 24.99
CA ASP A 83 -3.21 -0.48 24.84
C ASP A 83 -1.85 0.05 24.35
N ALA A 84 -0.75 -0.56 24.78
CA ALA A 84 0.60 -0.21 24.34
C ALA A 84 0.78 -0.43 22.83
N VAL A 85 0.21 -1.50 22.29
CA VAL A 85 0.25 -1.82 20.85
C VAL A 85 -0.62 -0.83 20.09
N MET A 86 -1.79 -0.48 20.63
CA MET A 86 -2.69 0.53 20.05
C MET A 86 -2.04 1.92 19.94
N GLN A 87 -1.28 2.36 20.94
CA GLN A 87 -0.57 3.64 20.92
C GLN A 87 0.46 3.71 19.78
N VAL A 88 1.20 2.61 19.57
CA VAL A 88 2.14 2.47 18.45
C VAL A 88 1.39 2.45 17.12
N LEU A 89 0.34 1.63 17.03
CA LEU A 89 -0.42 1.39 15.80
C LEU A 89 -1.03 2.69 15.23
N VAL A 90 -1.56 3.57 16.08
CA VAL A 90 -2.14 4.86 15.66
C VAL A 90 -1.08 5.84 15.14
N SER A 91 0.17 5.68 15.55
CA SER A 91 1.28 6.58 15.19
C SER A 91 1.96 6.18 13.88
N ILE A 92 1.88 4.90 13.49
CA ILE A 92 2.51 4.33 12.29
C ILE A 92 2.19 5.10 10.99
N PRO A 93 0.94 5.49 10.68
CA PRO A 93 0.65 6.23 9.46
C PRO A 93 1.40 7.56 9.36
N SER A 94 1.55 8.28 10.49
CA SER A 94 2.27 9.55 10.54
C SER A 94 3.78 9.36 10.36
N TRP A 95 4.37 8.37 11.03
CA TRP A 95 5.79 8.03 10.85
C TRP A 95 6.09 7.59 9.41
N THR A 96 5.22 6.76 8.81
CA THR A 96 5.38 6.31 7.42
C THR A 96 5.28 7.48 6.43
N ALA A 97 4.37 8.42 6.67
CA ALA A 97 4.24 9.64 5.87
C ALA A 97 5.46 10.56 6.02
N SER A 98 6.01 10.68 7.22
CA SER A 98 7.27 11.39 7.50
C SER A 98 8.42 10.79 6.70
N VAL A 99 8.66 9.48 6.80
CA VAL A 99 9.70 8.76 6.04
C VAL A 99 9.59 9.04 4.54
N LEU A 100 8.38 8.92 3.98
CA LEU A 100 8.14 9.19 2.55
C LEU A 100 8.45 10.65 2.19
N THR A 101 8.05 11.61 3.03
CA THR A 101 8.26 13.04 2.76
C THR A 101 9.74 13.38 2.82
N THR A 102 10.46 12.91 3.83
CA THR A 102 11.90 13.10 3.97
C THR A 102 12.65 12.44 2.81
N ALA A 103 12.29 11.21 2.43
CA ALA A 103 12.91 10.51 1.32
C ALA A 103 12.73 11.23 -0.02
N ARG A 104 11.56 11.83 -0.24
CA ARG A 104 11.29 12.63 -1.46
C ARG A 104 12.11 13.91 -1.50
N ASN A 105 12.28 14.57 -0.36
CA ASN A 105 12.99 15.83 -0.26
C ASN A 105 14.51 15.66 -0.36
N GLU A 106 15.06 14.64 0.32
CA GLU A 106 16.51 14.45 0.46
C GLU A 106 17.12 13.64 -0.68
N LEU A 107 16.49 12.52 -1.07
CA LEU A 107 17.11 11.60 -2.02
C LEU A 107 16.83 11.96 -3.49
N GLN A 108 15.74 12.70 -3.77
CA GLN A 108 15.32 13.12 -5.12
C GLN A 108 15.33 11.99 -6.18
N VAL A 109 15.14 10.74 -5.76
CA VAL A 109 15.22 9.56 -6.66
C VAL A 109 13.94 9.49 -7.52
N PRO A 110 14.05 9.28 -8.84
CA PRO A 110 12.88 9.17 -9.72
C PRO A 110 11.85 8.10 -9.33
N SER A 111 12.31 6.97 -8.78
CA SER A 111 11.43 5.89 -8.29
C SER A 111 10.61 6.27 -7.04
N LEU A 112 11.10 7.23 -6.26
CA LEU A 112 10.44 7.80 -5.09
C LEU A 112 9.68 9.09 -5.41
N SER A 113 10.02 9.81 -6.48
CA SER A 113 9.28 11.02 -6.86
C SER A 113 7.84 10.68 -7.29
N GLN A 114 7.63 9.50 -7.88
CA GLN A 114 6.32 8.93 -8.21
C GLN A 114 5.68 8.15 -7.05
N ALA A 115 6.36 8.00 -5.90
CA ALA A 115 5.79 7.37 -4.73
C ALA A 115 4.67 8.26 -4.17
N THR A 116 3.48 7.66 -4.05
CA THR A 116 2.23 8.32 -3.64
C THR A 116 1.64 7.60 -2.43
N MET A 117 0.37 7.85 -2.12
CA MET A 117 -0.43 7.07 -1.17
C MET A 117 -0.27 5.56 -1.32
N SER A 118 -0.03 5.07 -2.53
CA SER A 118 0.18 3.64 -2.79
C SER A 118 1.32 3.03 -1.97
N CYS A 119 2.38 3.78 -1.65
CA CYS A 119 3.48 3.26 -0.84
C CYS A 119 3.07 3.13 0.63
N ILE A 120 2.45 4.17 1.19
CA ILE A 120 1.92 4.11 2.56
C ILE A 120 0.92 2.96 2.67
N GLY A 121 0.01 2.84 1.72
CA GLY A 121 -0.97 1.76 1.68
C GLY A 121 -0.35 0.36 1.64
N ARG A 122 0.78 0.15 0.94
CA ARG A 122 1.50 -1.14 0.95
C ARG A 122 2.12 -1.46 2.30
N VAL A 123 2.73 -0.47 2.97
CA VAL A 123 3.27 -0.64 4.32
C VAL A 123 2.16 -1.03 5.30
N ILE A 124 1.06 -0.27 5.28
CA ILE A 124 -0.10 -0.55 6.14
C ILE A 124 -0.71 -1.91 5.80
N GLN A 125 -0.85 -2.25 4.52
CA GLN A 125 -1.35 -3.55 4.09
C GLN A 125 -0.48 -4.69 4.62
N GLY A 126 0.85 -4.56 4.58
CA GLY A 126 1.76 -5.58 5.15
C GLY A 126 1.51 -5.79 6.64
N LEU A 127 1.31 -4.71 7.39
CA LEU A 127 0.97 -4.79 8.81
C LEU A 127 -0.39 -5.45 9.07
N LEU A 128 -1.39 -5.18 8.23
CA LEU A 128 -2.73 -5.78 8.32
C LEU A 128 -2.73 -7.30 8.05
N MET A 129 -1.64 -7.85 7.51
CA MET A 129 -1.50 -9.30 7.29
C MET A 129 -0.92 -10.04 8.51
N LEU A 130 -0.56 -9.32 9.57
CA LEU A 130 -0.02 -9.86 10.81
C LEU A 130 -1.15 -10.10 11.83
N PRO A 131 -1.00 -11.05 12.76
CA PRO A 131 -1.96 -11.24 13.83
C PRO A 131 -1.75 -10.15 14.91
N LEU A 132 -2.20 -8.92 14.64
CA LEU A 132 -1.89 -7.74 15.46
C LEU A 132 -2.26 -7.88 16.95
N ALA A 133 -3.26 -8.70 17.28
CA ALA A 133 -3.67 -8.97 18.66
C ALA A 133 -2.66 -9.81 19.46
N GLU A 134 -1.78 -10.55 18.77
CA GLU A 134 -0.78 -11.42 19.38
C GLU A 134 0.61 -10.75 19.48
N LEU A 135 0.75 -9.54 18.92
CA LEU A 135 2.03 -8.84 18.87
C LEU A 135 2.24 -8.00 20.11
N ASP A 136 3.50 -7.94 20.55
CA ASP A 136 3.99 -6.93 21.48
C ASP A 136 4.45 -5.67 20.71
N PRO A 137 4.59 -4.52 21.40
CA PRO A 137 4.99 -3.26 20.75
C PRO A 137 6.33 -3.35 20.01
N GLU A 138 7.29 -4.13 20.51
CA GLU A 138 8.61 -4.27 19.87
C GLU A 138 8.52 -5.06 18.57
N THR A 139 7.76 -6.17 18.54
CA THR A 139 7.54 -6.92 17.29
C THR A 139 6.73 -6.10 16.29
N LEU A 140 5.77 -5.28 16.73
CA LEU A 140 5.04 -4.38 15.84
C LEU A 140 5.96 -3.33 15.19
N LEU A 141 6.89 -2.75 15.96
CA LEU A 141 7.88 -1.82 15.43
C LEU A 141 8.88 -2.50 14.48
N ALA A 142 9.29 -3.73 14.78
CA ALA A 142 10.11 -4.55 13.90
C ALA A 142 9.40 -4.84 12.56
N ALA A 143 8.11 -5.18 12.62
CA ALA A 143 7.27 -5.40 11.46
C ALA A 143 7.11 -4.13 10.61
N TRP A 144 6.91 -2.99 11.26
CA TRP A 144 6.84 -1.71 10.57
C TRP A 144 8.16 -1.38 9.86
N ARG A 145 9.32 -1.56 10.53
CA ARG A 145 10.65 -1.41 9.90
C ARG A 145 10.77 -2.31 8.68
N HIS A 146 10.41 -3.59 8.82
CA HIS A 146 10.48 -4.56 7.73
C HIS A 146 9.65 -4.13 6.51
N GLU A 147 8.39 -3.74 6.70
CA GLU A 147 7.53 -3.31 5.60
C GLU A 147 7.98 -1.99 4.98
N CYS A 148 8.55 -1.08 5.76
CA CYS A 148 9.21 0.13 5.26
C CYS A 148 10.42 -0.21 4.38
N THR A 149 11.34 -1.06 4.86
CA THR A 149 12.52 -1.48 4.09
C THR A 149 12.11 -2.22 2.82
N ARG A 150 11.10 -3.09 2.85
CA ARG A 150 10.56 -3.76 1.66
C ARG A 150 9.93 -2.78 0.67
N THR A 151 9.11 -1.85 1.15
CA THR A 151 8.34 -0.96 0.27
C THR A 151 9.19 0.17 -0.33
N PHE A 152 10.10 0.73 0.48
CA PHE A 152 10.95 1.86 0.10
C PHE A 152 12.33 1.41 -0.36
N GLY A 153 12.96 0.46 0.33
CA GLY A 153 14.31 -0.03 0.05
C GLY A 153 14.44 -0.67 -1.34
N ASP A 154 13.44 -1.44 -1.78
CA ASP A 154 13.41 -2.02 -3.14
C ASP A 154 13.45 -0.97 -4.25
N ARG A 155 13.07 0.28 -3.95
CA ARG A 155 13.07 1.39 -4.90
C ARG A 155 14.39 2.18 -4.90
N LEU A 156 15.27 1.91 -3.94
CA LEU A 156 16.54 2.61 -3.76
C LEU A 156 17.65 1.85 -4.50
N PRO A 157 18.20 2.41 -5.59
CA PRO A 157 19.16 1.68 -6.42
C PRO A 157 20.56 1.58 -5.82
N GLN A 158 20.88 2.41 -4.83
CA GLN A 158 22.24 2.54 -4.28
C GLN A 158 22.27 2.15 -2.79
N SER A 159 23.32 1.44 -2.38
CA SER A 159 23.54 1.03 -0.99
C SER A 159 23.61 2.21 -0.02
N GLN A 160 24.13 3.36 -0.46
CA GLN A 160 24.14 4.58 0.35
C GLN A 160 22.73 5.09 0.69
N HIS A 161 21.79 4.97 -0.23
CA HIS A 161 20.40 5.37 0.03
C HIS A 161 19.70 4.38 0.95
N GLN A 162 20.02 3.09 0.83
CA GLN A 162 19.53 2.07 1.77
C GLN A 162 20.06 2.33 3.19
N ALA A 163 21.35 2.65 3.35
CA ALA A 163 21.92 3.03 4.63
C ALA A 163 21.28 4.29 5.22
N TRP A 164 20.96 5.27 4.36
CA TRP A 164 20.19 6.45 4.76
C TRP A 164 18.76 6.08 5.22
N LEU A 165 18.07 5.18 4.51
CA LEU A 165 16.73 4.75 4.89
C LEU A 165 16.76 4.08 6.27
N GLU A 166 17.71 3.18 6.50
CA GLU A 166 17.89 2.52 7.79
C GLU A 166 18.16 3.53 8.93
N SER A 167 18.94 4.60 8.68
CA SER A 167 19.21 5.61 9.70
C SER A 167 17.98 6.46 10.05
N VAL A 168 17.13 6.75 9.07
CA VAL A 168 15.85 7.45 9.27
C VAL A 168 14.85 6.57 10.01
N LEU A 169 14.77 5.28 9.67
CA LEU A 169 13.93 4.32 10.39
C LEU A 169 14.39 4.17 11.84
N ASP A 170 15.70 4.06 12.09
CA ASP A 170 16.27 4.02 13.44
C ASP A 170 15.92 5.27 14.26
N ALA A 171 15.88 6.45 13.64
CA ALA A 171 15.51 7.69 14.33
C ALA A 171 14.05 7.65 14.80
N HIS A 172 13.12 7.23 13.94
CA HIS A 172 11.71 7.08 14.29
C HIS A 172 11.48 5.96 15.32
N LEU A 173 12.21 4.85 15.22
CA LEU A 173 12.16 3.76 16.21
C LEU A 173 12.60 4.21 17.60
N ARG A 174 13.69 4.99 17.69
CA ARG A 174 14.15 5.56 18.98
C ARG A 174 13.13 6.52 19.57
N GLU A 175 12.48 7.34 18.75
CA GLU A 175 11.42 8.24 19.19
C GLU A 175 10.20 7.45 19.72
N ALA A 176 9.76 6.43 18.98
CA ALA A 176 8.65 5.55 19.34
C ALA A 176 8.91 4.76 20.63
N ALA A 177 10.14 4.29 20.84
CA ALA A 177 10.55 3.52 22.01
C ALA A 177 10.91 4.39 23.24
N GLY A 178 10.72 5.71 23.16
CA GLY A 178 11.06 6.64 24.26
C GLY A 178 12.57 6.70 24.56
N GLY A 179 13.40 6.58 23.54
CA GLY A 179 14.87 6.65 23.65
C GLY A 179 15.56 5.33 24.03
N LYS A 180 14.81 4.23 24.20
CA LYS A 180 15.41 2.89 24.34
C LYS A 180 15.82 2.36 22.97
N GLN A 181 16.94 1.63 22.90
CA GLN A 181 17.37 0.94 21.69
C GLN A 181 16.36 -0.17 21.38
N SER A 182 15.45 0.07 20.43
CA SER A 182 14.47 -0.93 20.03
C SER A 182 14.96 -1.71 18.82
N VAL A 183 15.01 -3.04 18.98
CA VAL A 183 15.15 -4.06 17.93
C VAL A 183 16.50 -4.03 17.21
N THR A 184 17.46 -4.79 17.75
CA THR A 184 18.82 -4.93 17.22
C THR A 184 18.95 -5.97 16.10
N GLU A 185 17.98 -6.89 15.97
CA GLU A 185 18.08 -8.03 15.05
C GLU A 185 17.05 -7.91 13.91
N PRO A 186 17.46 -8.15 12.64
CA PRO A 186 16.56 -8.11 11.51
C PRO A 186 15.53 -9.24 11.64
N THR A 187 14.29 -8.85 12.01
CA THR A 187 13.16 -9.78 12.06
C THR A 187 12.54 -9.86 10.67
N TYR A 188 12.45 -11.07 10.11
CA TYR A 188 11.86 -11.31 8.80
C TYR A 188 10.39 -11.66 8.95
N PHE A 189 9.54 -11.04 8.12
CA PHE A 189 8.13 -11.36 8.07
C PHE A 189 7.83 -11.97 6.71
N CYS A 190 7.54 -13.28 6.69
CA CYS A 190 7.24 -14.00 5.46
C CYS A 190 5.86 -14.66 5.54
N PRO A 191 5.09 -14.68 4.42
CA PRO A 191 3.91 -15.49 4.34
C PRO A 191 4.31 -16.98 4.32
N PRO A 192 3.56 -17.88 4.96
CA PRO A 192 3.86 -19.30 4.93
C PRO A 192 3.72 -19.86 3.50
N LEU A 193 4.68 -20.66 3.04
CA LEU A 193 4.50 -21.48 1.84
C LEU A 193 3.39 -22.50 2.10
N ALA A 194 2.44 -22.55 1.18
CA ALA A 194 1.15 -23.18 1.36
C ALA A 194 1.23 -24.68 1.74
N ALA A 195 0.78 -25.02 2.97
CA ALA A 195 0.12 -26.30 3.32
C ALA A 195 -0.29 -26.41 4.80
N ALA A 196 0.37 -25.72 5.74
CA ALA A 196 0.18 -26.01 7.16
C ALA A 196 -0.94 -25.21 7.86
N SER A 197 -1.29 -24.01 7.38
CA SER A 197 -2.48 -23.27 7.81
C SER A 197 -2.71 -22.04 6.91
N PRO A 198 -3.96 -21.68 6.59
CA PRO A 198 -4.25 -20.38 6.00
C PRO A 198 -4.20 -19.34 7.15
N GLY A 199 -3.05 -18.74 7.41
CA GLY A 199 -2.99 -17.82 8.55
C GLY A 199 -1.68 -17.08 8.70
N ALA A 200 -1.74 -15.79 8.38
CA ALA A 200 -0.90 -14.67 8.84
C ALA A 200 0.63 -14.76 8.61
N TYR A 201 1.23 -13.59 8.41
CA TYR A 201 2.69 -13.44 8.41
C TYR A 201 3.25 -13.80 9.80
N ARG A 202 4.36 -14.52 9.84
CA ARG A 202 5.05 -14.87 11.08
C ARG A 202 6.39 -14.14 11.18
N ALA A 203 6.72 -13.66 12.38
CA ALA A 203 8.04 -13.16 12.70
C ALA A 203 9.05 -14.31 12.73
N LEU A 204 10.13 -14.19 11.96
CA LEU A 204 11.25 -15.12 11.92
C LEU A 204 12.52 -14.40 12.38
N PRO A 205 13.20 -14.90 13.43
CA PRO A 205 14.39 -14.25 13.98
C PRO A 205 15.62 -14.34 13.07
N THR A 206 15.70 -15.30 12.12
CA THR A 206 16.90 -15.47 11.29
C THR A 206 16.62 -15.65 9.80
N LEU A 207 17.58 -15.22 8.97
CA LEU A 207 17.59 -15.42 7.51
C LEU A 207 17.55 -16.90 7.13
N GLN A 208 18.21 -17.77 7.90
CA GLN A 208 18.22 -19.20 7.66
C GLN A 208 16.82 -19.81 7.85
N GLU A 209 16.09 -19.38 8.88
CA GLU A 209 14.71 -19.83 9.09
C GLU A 209 13.76 -19.30 8.01
N ALA A 210 13.95 -18.05 7.55
CA ALA A 210 13.23 -17.50 6.42
C ALA A 210 13.50 -18.27 5.12
N GLU A 211 14.76 -18.60 4.83
CA GLU A 211 15.15 -19.39 3.66
C GLU A 211 14.60 -20.83 3.71
N VAL A 212 14.59 -21.46 4.89
CA VAL A 212 14.01 -22.79 5.07
C VAL A 212 12.51 -22.75 4.85
N GLN A 213 11.82 -21.72 5.33
CA GLN A 213 10.39 -21.54 5.10
C GLN A 213 10.06 -21.21 3.64
N LEU A 214 11.02 -20.64 2.88
CA LEU A 214 10.88 -20.29 1.47
C LEU A 214 11.21 -21.44 0.49
N ARG A 215 11.78 -22.55 0.96
CA ARG A 215 12.08 -23.72 0.12
C ARG A 215 10.84 -24.63 0.01
N PRO A 216 10.47 -25.08 -1.20
CA PRO A 216 9.33 -25.97 -1.42
C PRO A 216 9.54 -27.37 -0.83
#